data_AF-A0AAV2CHH8-F1
#
_entry.id   AF-A0AAV2CHH8-F1
#
_cell.length_a   1.000
_cell.length_b   1.000
_cell.length_c   1.000
_cell.angle_alpha   90.00
_cell.angle_beta   90.00
_cell.angle_gamma   90.00
#
_symmetry.space_group_name_H-M   'P 1'
#
loop_
_entity.id
_entity.type
_entity.pdbx_description
1 polymer ?
#
loop_
_entity_poly.entity_id
_entity_poly.type
_entity_poly.pdbx_seq_one_letter_code
_entity_poly.pdbx_strand_id
1 'polypeptide(L)'
;MENRRPNSSRYRKREYRETVDDDGSNAATMGGVLETAKADRAVWLMKCPLVVAKSWQAHAASSDSQPVAKVVVSLDPLQADEPPQFRMEMADSETENLPKSYSLNMTKDFVPMSIFSEPNTGGMVAVEGKVDHKFDLKPHNENIEEYGRLCRERTNKSMIRTRQIQVIDDNRGMHMRPMPGMLGLISSNSKEKRKPQPVKQTEVKRTRRDRGELEDIMFKLFERQPNWALKQLVQETDQPAQFLKEILNELCVYNKRGSNQGTYELKPEYKKSAVPEPGAE
;
A
#
# COMPACT_ATOMS: atom_id res chain seq x y z
N MET A 1 34.36 -34.85 -51.68
CA MET A 1 34.60 -34.19 -50.37
C MET A 1 33.77 -32.92 -50.41
N GLU A 2 32.78 -32.64 -49.56
CA GLU A 2 32.51 -33.09 -48.21
C GLU A 2 31.02 -32.84 -47.90
N ASN A 3 30.36 -33.86 -47.35
CA ASN A 3 28.94 -33.86 -46.97
C ASN A 3 28.73 -33.04 -45.70
N ARG A 4 27.88 -31.99 -45.74
CA ARG A 4 27.33 -31.39 -44.52
C ARG A 4 25.95 -31.97 -44.22
N ARG A 5 25.92 -32.86 -43.23
CA ARG A 5 24.71 -33.42 -42.60
C ARG A 5 23.95 -32.31 -41.85
N PRO A 6 22.60 -32.33 -41.82
CA PRO A 6 21.84 -31.47 -40.93
C PRO A 6 21.87 -32.01 -39.49
N ASN A 7 21.95 -31.07 -38.56
CA ASN A 7 22.09 -31.28 -37.12
C ASN A 7 20.77 -31.81 -36.52
N SER A 8 20.75 -33.09 -36.15
CA SER A 8 19.65 -33.71 -35.42
C SER A 8 19.75 -33.33 -33.94
N SER A 9 18.93 -32.39 -33.48
CA SER A 9 18.75 -32.18 -32.04
C SER A 9 17.82 -33.28 -31.51
N ARG A 10 18.35 -34.06 -30.58
CA ARG A 10 17.67 -35.18 -29.92
C ARG A 10 16.53 -34.64 -29.06
N TYR A 11 15.29 -34.86 -29.49
CA TYR A 11 14.14 -34.80 -28.60
C TYR A 11 14.24 -35.96 -27.59
N ARG A 12 14.57 -35.65 -26.33
CA ARG A 12 14.42 -36.59 -25.21
C ARG A 12 12.94 -36.71 -24.89
N LYS A 13 12.30 -37.76 -25.39
CA LYS A 13 10.99 -38.25 -24.95
C LYS A 13 11.16 -38.73 -23.50
N ARG A 14 10.67 -37.98 -22.51
CA ARG A 14 10.47 -38.51 -21.15
C ARG A 14 9.11 -39.17 -21.12
N GLU A 15 9.10 -40.50 -21.20
CA GLU A 15 7.95 -41.31 -20.79
C GLU A 15 7.76 -41.13 -19.29
N TYR A 16 6.58 -40.68 -18.87
CA TYR A 16 6.16 -40.76 -17.47
C TYR A 16 5.44 -42.10 -17.30
N ARG A 17 6.06 -42.96 -16.50
CA ARG A 17 5.50 -44.23 -16.04
C ARG A 17 4.71 -43.95 -14.76
N GLU A 18 3.44 -44.29 -14.78
CA GLU A 18 2.53 -44.20 -13.63
C GLU A 18 2.88 -45.29 -12.61
N THR A 19 3.20 -44.91 -11.39
CA THR A 19 3.27 -45.82 -10.24
C THR A 19 2.27 -45.32 -9.20
N VAL A 20 1.17 -46.07 -9.07
CA VAL A 20 0.19 -45.89 -8.00
C VAL A 20 0.72 -46.66 -6.79
N ASP A 21 1.23 -45.93 -5.81
CA ASP A 21 1.50 -46.49 -4.49
C ASP A 21 0.42 -45.99 -3.53
N ASP A 22 -0.49 -46.91 -3.20
CA ASP A 22 -1.42 -46.83 -2.07
C ASP A 22 -0.62 -47.15 -0.80
N ASP A 23 -0.44 -46.17 0.09
CA ASP A 23 -0.11 -46.49 1.47
C ASP A 23 -0.73 -45.46 2.43
N GLY A 24 -1.66 -45.97 3.25
CA GLY A 24 -2.34 -45.21 4.27
C GLY A 24 -1.40 -44.88 5.43
N SER A 25 -1.21 -43.59 5.70
CA SER A 25 -0.67 -43.14 6.97
C SER A 25 -1.44 -41.92 7.47
N ASN A 26 -2.14 -42.14 8.58
CA ASN A 26 -2.92 -41.15 9.31
C ASN A 26 -1.96 -40.17 9.99
N ALA A 27 -1.66 -39.06 9.31
CA ALA A 27 -1.00 -37.90 9.89
C ALA A 27 -2.01 -36.74 9.90
N ALA A 28 -2.42 -36.33 11.10
CA ALA A 28 -3.26 -35.17 11.34
C ALA A 28 -2.58 -33.91 10.79
N THR A 29 -2.87 -33.63 9.52
CA THR A 29 -2.54 -32.41 8.82
C THR A 29 -3.88 -31.72 8.65
N MET A 30 -4.02 -30.46 9.07
CA MET A 30 -5.06 -29.60 8.48
C MET A 30 -4.64 -29.34 7.02
N GLY A 31 -4.71 -30.38 6.20
CA GLY A 31 -4.55 -30.33 4.76
C GLY A 31 -5.90 -29.98 4.19
N GLY A 32 -6.00 -28.83 3.52
CA GLY A 32 -7.22 -28.44 2.82
C GLY A 32 -7.63 -29.55 1.86
N VAL A 33 -8.79 -30.16 2.12
CA VAL A 33 -9.37 -31.17 1.22
C VAL A 33 -9.73 -30.47 -0.09
N LEU A 34 -9.21 -30.99 -1.20
CA LEU A 34 -9.50 -30.51 -2.55
C LEU A 34 -10.59 -31.37 -3.17
N GLU A 35 -11.72 -30.77 -3.52
CA GLU A 35 -12.79 -31.46 -4.23
C GLU A 35 -12.42 -31.61 -5.72
N THR A 36 -12.37 -32.85 -6.22
CA THR A 36 -11.93 -33.15 -7.60
C THR A 36 -13.04 -33.67 -8.51
N ALA A 37 -14.31 -33.62 -8.05
CA ALA A 37 -15.45 -34.21 -8.75
C ALA A 37 -15.65 -33.70 -10.19
N LYS A 38 -15.23 -32.47 -10.49
CA LYS A 38 -15.35 -31.86 -11.83
C LYS A 38 -14.02 -31.77 -12.57
N ALA A 39 -12.97 -32.45 -12.13
CA ALA A 39 -11.62 -32.33 -12.71
C ALA A 39 -11.58 -32.60 -14.22
N ASP A 40 -12.42 -33.52 -14.71
CA ASP A 40 -12.50 -33.87 -16.13
C ASP A 40 -13.44 -33.01 -16.97
N ARG A 41 -14.17 -32.07 -16.36
CA ARG A 41 -15.09 -31.18 -17.07
C ARG A 41 -14.31 -30.30 -18.04
N ALA A 42 -14.67 -30.36 -19.32
CA ALA A 42 -14.11 -29.46 -20.33
C ALA A 42 -14.71 -28.05 -20.16
N VAL A 43 -13.84 -27.04 -20.07
CA VAL A 43 -14.22 -25.63 -19.94
C VAL A 43 -13.53 -24.80 -21.00
N TRP A 44 -14.18 -23.72 -21.44
CA TRP A 44 -13.63 -22.80 -22.42
C TRP A 44 -13.06 -21.57 -21.72
N LEU A 45 -11.86 -21.18 -22.10
CA LEU A 45 -11.21 -19.96 -21.63
C LEU A 45 -11.29 -18.90 -22.73
N MET A 46 -11.84 -17.73 -22.42
CA MET A 46 -11.94 -16.63 -23.38
C MET A 46 -11.27 -15.37 -22.85
N LYS A 47 -10.37 -14.79 -23.63
CA LYS A 47 -9.84 -13.44 -23.39
C LYS A 47 -10.85 -12.41 -23.87
N CYS A 48 -11.38 -11.64 -22.93
CA CYS A 48 -12.44 -10.66 -23.17
C CYS A 48 -11.89 -9.22 -23.12
N PRO A 49 -12.22 -8.33 -24.09
CA PRO A 49 -11.92 -6.91 -23.99
C PRO A 49 -12.57 -6.30 -22.75
N LEU A 50 -11.85 -5.41 -22.07
CA LEU A 50 -12.30 -4.78 -20.81
C LEU A 50 -13.68 -4.09 -20.91
N VAL A 51 -14.06 -3.63 -22.10
CA VAL A 51 -15.35 -2.96 -22.32
C VAL A 51 -16.50 -3.95 -22.18
N VAL A 52 -16.35 -5.12 -22.79
CA VAL A 52 -17.33 -6.20 -22.75
C VAL A 52 -17.44 -6.73 -21.32
N ALA A 53 -16.30 -6.98 -20.67
CA ALA A 53 -16.29 -7.44 -19.28
C ALA A 53 -17.00 -6.47 -18.32
N LYS A 54 -16.79 -5.15 -18.48
CA LYS A 54 -17.48 -4.13 -17.67
C LYS A 54 -18.98 -4.08 -17.94
N SER A 55 -19.39 -4.19 -19.21
CA SER A 55 -20.80 -4.28 -19.58
C SER A 55 -21.46 -5.49 -18.91
N TRP A 56 -20.86 -6.68 -19.01
CA TRP A 56 -21.39 -7.89 -18.36
C TRP A 56 -21.44 -7.80 -16.84
N GLN A 57 -20.45 -7.16 -16.20
CA GLN A 57 -20.48 -6.91 -14.76
C GLN A 57 -21.61 -5.96 -14.37
N ALA A 58 -21.87 -4.92 -15.17
CA ALA A 58 -22.99 -4.01 -14.95
C ALA A 58 -24.35 -4.71 -15.12
N HIS A 59 -24.49 -5.57 -16.14
CA HIS A 59 -25.67 -6.41 -16.33
C HIS A 59 -25.88 -7.41 -15.18
N ALA A 60 -24.80 -8.02 -14.68
CA ALA A 60 -24.90 -8.92 -13.53
C ALA A 60 -25.37 -8.20 -12.25
N ALA A 61 -25.07 -6.91 -12.11
CA ALA A 61 -25.52 -6.09 -10.99
C ALA A 61 -26.98 -5.65 -11.11
N SER A 62 -27.55 -5.58 -12.32
CA SER A 62 -28.93 -5.10 -12.53
C SER A 62 -30.01 -6.12 -12.17
N SER A 63 -29.66 -7.28 -11.59
CA SER A 63 -30.56 -8.36 -11.16
C SER A 63 -31.48 -8.94 -12.25
N ASP A 64 -31.25 -8.56 -13.51
CA ASP A 64 -32.05 -9.01 -14.64
C ASP A 64 -31.34 -10.23 -15.26
N SER A 65 -32.01 -11.38 -15.27
CA SER A 65 -31.42 -12.66 -15.70
C SER A 65 -31.37 -12.81 -17.24
N GLN A 66 -31.31 -11.70 -17.96
CA GLN A 66 -31.34 -11.70 -19.41
C GLN A 66 -30.01 -12.18 -20.02
N PRO A 67 -30.06 -12.90 -21.16
CA PRO A 67 -28.85 -13.33 -21.84
C PRO A 67 -28.04 -12.11 -22.31
N VAL A 68 -26.75 -12.08 -21.96
CA VAL A 68 -25.85 -10.95 -22.28
C VAL A 68 -25.22 -11.03 -23.68
N ALA A 69 -25.16 -12.23 -24.24
CA ALA A 69 -24.59 -12.50 -25.56
C ALA A 69 -25.00 -13.88 -26.09
N LYS A 70 -24.86 -14.06 -27.40
CA LYS A 70 -25.08 -15.32 -28.13
C LYS A 70 -23.81 -15.73 -28.85
N VAL A 71 -23.38 -16.98 -28.68
CA VAL A 71 -22.28 -17.57 -29.45
C VAL A 71 -22.86 -18.25 -30.69
N VAL A 72 -22.36 -17.87 -31.87
CA VAL A 72 -22.74 -18.41 -33.17
C VAL A 72 -21.56 -19.19 -33.73
N VAL A 73 -21.79 -20.44 -34.08
CA VAL A 73 -20.81 -21.30 -34.77
C VAL A 73 -21.28 -21.46 -36.20
N SER A 74 -20.50 -20.97 -37.15
CA SER A 74 -20.76 -21.16 -38.58
C SER A 74 -19.80 -22.20 -39.14
N LEU A 75 -20.38 -23.20 -39.79
CA LEU A 75 -19.71 -24.31 -40.47
C LEU A 75 -20.10 -24.21 -41.95
N ASP A 76 -19.11 -24.15 -42.84
CA ASP A 76 -19.36 -24.25 -44.28
C ASP A 76 -19.23 -25.73 -44.70
N PRO A 77 -20.35 -26.43 -44.98
CA PRO A 77 -20.29 -27.85 -45.35
C PRO A 77 -19.63 -28.09 -46.73
N LEU A 78 -19.50 -27.05 -47.56
CA LEU A 78 -18.81 -27.14 -48.86
C LEU A 78 -17.29 -27.01 -48.72
N GLN A 79 -16.82 -26.50 -47.59
CA GLN A 79 -15.40 -26.31 -47.26
C GLN A 79 -15.05 -27.06 -45.98
N ALA A 80 -15.10 -28.39 -46.04
CA ALA A 80 -14.87 -29.27 -44.90
C ALA A 80 -13.47 -29.11 -44.24
N ASP A 81 -12.50 -28.55 -44.96
CA ASP A 81 -11.14 -28.28 -44.45
C ASP A 81 -11.02 -26.93 -43.71
N GLU A 82 -12.01 -26.04 -43.82
CA GLU A 82 -11.99 -24.80 -43.02
C GLU A 82 -12.40 -25.06 -41.57
N PRO A 83 -11.67 -24.51 -40.59
CA PRO A 83 -12.06 -24.62 -39.20
C PRO A 83 -13.38 -23.87 -38.94
N PRO A 84 -14.21 -24.34 -37.98
CA PRO A 84 -15.42 -23.64 -37.59
C PRO A 84 -15.14 -22.18 -37.23
N GLN A 85 -15.94 -21.26 -37.77
CA GLN A 85 -15.87 -19.85 -37.42
C GLN A 85 -16.78 -19.59 -36.23
N PHE A 86 -16.20 -19.05 -35.16
CA PHE A 86 -16.93 -18.68 -33.95
C PHE A 86 -17.13 -17.17 -33.92
N ARG A 87 -18.36 -16.73 -33.69
CA ARG A 87 -18.72 -15.32 -33.50
C ARG A 87 -19.53 -15.17 -32.21
N MET A 88 -19.42 -14.00 -31.59
CA MET A 88 -20.20 -13.61 -30.44
C MET A 88 -21.00 -12.37 -30.82
N GLU A 89 -22.32 -12.47 -30.68
CA GLU A 89 -23.26 -11.37 -30.86
C GLU A 89 -23.69 -10.86 -29.48
N MET A 90 -23.50 -9.58 -29.22
CA MET A 90 -23.88 -8.95 -27.96
C MET A 90 -25.39 -8.70 -27.93
N ALA A 91 -26.01 -8.82 -26.76
CA ALA A 91 -27.38 -8.34 -26.59
C ALA A 91 -27.44 -6.82 -26.89
N ASP A 92 -28.53 -6.37 -27.51
CA ASP A 92 -28.81 -4.94 -27.73
C ASP A 92 -29.01 -4.27 -26.37
N SER A 93 -27.88 -3.88 -25.76
CA SER A 93 -27.83 -3.00 -24.60
C SER A 93 -27.53 -1.61 -25.12
N GLU A 94 -28.19 -0.59 -24.56
CA GLU A 94 -28.08 0.83 -24.95
C GLU A 94 -26.70 1.45 -24.65
N THR A 95 -25.62 0.66 -24.67
CA THR A 95 -24.26 1.18 -24.65
C THR A 95 -23.88 1.57 -26.08
N GLU A 96 -24.18 2.82 -26.46
CA GLU A 96 -23.98 3.41 -27.81
C GLU A 96 -22.55 3.31 -28.39
N ASN A 97 -21.59 2.70 -27.68
CA ASN A 97 -20.19 2.65 -28.08
C ASN A 97 -19.57 1.23 -28.03
N LEU A 98 -20.38 0.18 -27.94
CA LEU A 98 -19.89 -1.21 -27.99
C LEU A 98 -20.14 -1.83 -29.37
N PRO A 99 -19.11 -2.44 -30.00
CA PRO A 99 -19.34 -3.30 -31.16
C PRO A 99 -20.39 -4.37 -30.86
N LYS A 100 -21.39 -4.51 -31.74
CA LYS A 100 -22.43 -5.53 -31.62
C LYS A 100 -21.96 -6.96 -31.88
N SER A 101 -20.91 -7.12 -32.70
CA SER A 101 -20.39 -8.42 -33.12
C SER A 101 -18.89 -8.51 -32.87
N TYR A 102 -18.46 -9.68 -32.40
CA TYR A 102 -17.06 -10.03 -32.14
C TYR A 102 -16.72 -11.39 -32.77
N SER A 103 -15.51 -11.53 -33.30
CA SER A 103 -14.94 -12.82 -33.71
C SER A 103 -14.21 -13.50 -32.55
N LEU A 104 -14.39 -14.81 -32.43
CA LEU A 104 -13.75 -15.66 -31.44
C LEU A 104 -12.63 -16.45 -32.13
N ASN A 105 -11.39 -16.06 -31.89
CA ASN A 105 -10.23 -16.71 -32.51
C ASN A 105 -9.72 -17.82 -31.59
N MET A 106 -9.76 -19.07 -32.07
CA MET A 106 -9.32 -20.22 -31.32
C MET A 106 -7.79 -20.36 -31.35
N THR A 107 -7.17 -20.41 -30.18
CA THR A 107 -5.73 -20.66 -30.01
C THR A 107 -5.51 -22.14 -29.73
N LYS A 108 -4.75 -22.83 -30.58
CA LYS A 108 -4.44 -24.26 -30.45
C LYS A 108 -3.19 -24.55 -29.61
N ASP A 109 -2.29 -23.58 -29.49
CA ASP A 109 -1.05 -23.71 -28.73
C ASP A 109 -1.16 -22.99 -27.38
N PHE A 110 -1.46 -23.75 -26.33
CA PHE A 110 -1.49 -23.23 -24.97
C PHE A 110 -1.09 -24.30 -23.94
N VAL A 111 -0.55 -23.85 -22.81
CA VAL A 111 -0.17 -24.72 -21.69
C VAL A 111 -1.45 -25.29 -21.06
N PRO A 112 -1.54 -26.61 -20.81
CA PRO A 112 -2.69 -27.20 -20.11
C PRO A 112 -3.00 -26.47 -18.79
N MET A 113 -4.28 -26.14 -18.58
CA MET A 113 -4.74 -25.38 -17.41
C MET A 113 -5.93 -26.06 -16.75
N SER A 114 -5.96 -26.04 -15.43
CA SER A 114 -7.11 -26.45 -14.61
C SER A 114 -7.67 -25.24 -13.87
N ILE A 115 -8.99 -25.19 -13.73
CA ILE A 115 -9.70 -24.12 -13.03
C ILE A 115 -10.00 -24.57 -11.61
N PHE A 116 -9.74 -23.70 -10.64
CA PHE A 116 -10.07 -23.91 -9.24
C PHE A 116 -11.07 -22.85 -8.78
N SER A 117 -11.99 -23.23 -7.91
CA SER A 117 -12.87 -22.30 -7.19
C SER A 117 -12.52 -22.33 -5.70
N GLU A 118 -12.44 -21.14 -5.11
CA GLU A 118 -12.22 -20.96 -3.67
C GLU A 118 -13.35 -20.06 -3.13
N PRO A 119 -14.16 -20.56 -2.18
CA PRO A 119 -15.22 -19.76 -1.57
C PRO A 119 -14.68 -18.80 -0.51
N ASN A 120 -15.15 -17.56 -0.51
CA ASN A 120 -14.72 -16.50 0.43
C ASN A 120 -15.00 -16.79 1.92
N THR A 121 -15.86 -17.76 2.22
CA THR A 121 -16.29 -18.11 3.59
C THR A 121 -15.44 -19.21 4.24
N GLY A 122 -14.24 -19.49 3.70
CA GLY A 122 -13.34 -20.52 4.25
C GLY A 122 -13.81 -21.95 3.99
N GLY A 123 -14.51 -22.16 2.86
CA GLY A 123 -14.93 -23.48 2.39
C GLY A 123 -13.83 -24.24 1.65
N MET A 124 -14.15 -25.48 1.24
CA MET A 124 -13.22 -26.34 0.51
C MET A 124 -12.92 -25.78 -0.89
N VAL A 125 -11.65 -25.86 -1.29
CA VAL A 125 -11.23 -25.56 -2.67
C VAL A 125 -11.72 -26.70 -3.56
N ALA A 126 -12.22 -26.37 -4.75
CA ALA A 126 -12.68 -27.37 -5.72
C ALA A 126 -12.00 -27.17 -7.09
N VAL A 127 -11.73 -28.27 -7.78
CA VAL A 127 -11.35 -28.28 -9.20
C VAL A 127 -12.63 -28.23 -10.03
N GLU A 128 -12.79 -27.19 -10.84
CA GLU A 128 -13.98 -26.96 -11.67
C GLU A 128 -13.88 -27.54 -13.08
N GLY A 129 -12.66 -27.83 -13.56
CA GLY A 129 -12.45 -28.45 -14.86
C GLY A 129 -11.09 -28.16 -15.48
N LYS A 130 -10.91 -28.66 -16.71
CA LYS A 130 -9.73 -28.48 -17.56
C LYS A 130 -10.05 -27.63 -18.79
N VAL A 131 -9.18 -26.66 -19.07
CA VAL A 131 -9.33 -25.78 -20.22
C VAL A 131 -9.06 -26.57 -21.50
N ASP A 132 -10.08 -26.70 -22.32
CA ASP A 132 -10.05 -27.46 -23.56
C ASP A 132 -9.87 -26.54 -24.78
N HIS A 133 -10.60 -25.43 -24.81
CA HIS A 133 -10.52 -24.44 -25.87
C HIS A 133 -10.18 -23.06 -25.31
N LYS A 134 -9.21 -22.39 -25.95
CA LYS A 134 -8.83 -21.01 -25.65
C LYS A 134 -9.23 -20.08 -26.78
N PHE A 135 -10.01 -19.05 -26.48
CA PHE A 135 -10.51 -18.07 -27.44
C PHE A 135 -9.98 -16.65 -27.15
N ASP A 136 -9.63 -15.92 -28.19
CA ASP A 136 -9.39 -14.47 -28.13
C ASP A 136 -10.54 -13.73 -28.83
N LEU A 137 -11.29 -12.95 -28.05
CA LEU A 137 -12.41 -12.15 -28.54
C LEU A 137 -11.88 -10.86 -29.18
N LYS A 138 -12.16 -10.67 -30.47
CA LYS A 138 -11.78 -9.49 -31.26
C LYS A 138 -13.02 -8.83 -31.85
N PRO A 139 -13.08 -7.49 -31.96
CA PRO A 139 -14.19 -6.83 -32.64
C PRO A 139 -14.31 -7.35 -34.08
N HIS A 140 -15.53 -7.62 -34.53
CA HIS A 140 -15.75 -8.08 -35.89
C HIS A 140 -15.51 -6.95 -36.90
N ASN A 141 -15.08 -7.30 -38.11
CA ASN A 141 -14.63 -6.32 -39.11
C ASN A 141 -15.72 -5.32 -39.52
N GLU A 142 -17.00 -5.70 -39.45
CA GLU A 142 -18.13 -4.82 -39.77
C GLU A 142 -18.20 -3.58 -38.84
N ASN A 143 -17.70 -3.68 -37.60
CA ASN A 143 -17.75 -2.60 -36.60
C ASN A 143 -16.36 -2.01 -36.29
N ILE A 144 -15.43 -2.07 -37.25
CA ILE A 144 -14.04 -1.64 -37.05
C ILE A 144 -13.92 -0.13 -36.78
N GLU A 145 -14.78 0.70 -37.39
CA GLU A 145 -14.71 2.16 -37.27
C GLU A 145 -15.13 2.67 -35.89
N GLU A 146 -16.24 2.15 -35.36
CA GLU A 146 -16.74 2.48 -34.01
C GLU A 146 -15.73 2.05 -32.94
N TYR A 147 -15.16 0.85 -33.08
CA TYR A 147 -14.10 0.39 -32.19
C TYR A 147 -12.83 1.27 -32.28
N GLY A 148 -12.49 1.72 -33.49
CA GLY A 148 -11.40 2.67 -33.72
C GLY A 148 -11.64 4.01 -33.01
N ARG A 149 -12.87 4.54 -33.05
CA ARG A 149 -13.27 5.74 -32.31
C ARG A 149 -13.10 5.55 -30.81
N LEU A 150 -13.58 4.43 -30.27
CA LEU A 150 -13.44 4.09 -28.85
C LEU A 150 -11.97 3.99 -28.41
N CYS A 151 -11.10 3.39 -29.25
CA CYS A 151 -9.66 3.30 -28.99
C CYS A 151 -9.00 4.69 -28.94
N ARG A 152 -9.37 5.59 -29.87
CA ARG A 152 -8.87 6.98 -29.89
C ARG A 152 -9.33 7.76 -28.67
N GLU A 153 -10.60 7.64 -28.31
CA GLU A 153 -11.17 8.31 -27.14
C GLU A 153 -10.47 7.88 -25.84
N ARG A 154 -10.18 6.59 -25.69
CA ARG A 154 -9.41 6.06 -24.55
C ARG A 154 -8.01 6.62 -24.48
N THR A 155 -7.34 6.63 -25.62
CA THR A 155 -5.99 7.18 -25.73
C THR A 155 -6.01 8.64 -25.32
N ASN A 156 -6.96 9.42 -25.83
CA ASN A 156 -7.14 10.83 -25.46
C ASN A 156 -7.40 10.99 -23.96
N LYS A 157 -8.38 10.26 -23.39
CA LYS A 157 -8.68 10.27 -21.95
C LYS A 157 -7.47 9.91 -21.08
N SER A 158 -6.64 8.97 -21.52
CA SER A 158 -5.41 8.57 -20.82
C SER A 158 -4.24 9.56 -21.00
N MET A 159 -4.24 10.31 -22.10
CA MET A 159 -3.24 11.35 -22.39
C MET A 159 -3.48 12.63 -21.60
N ILE A 160 -4.68 12.82 -21.04
CA ILE A 160 -4.97 13.91 -20.11
C ILE A 160 -4.16 13.66 -18.84
N ARG A 161 -3.05 14.40 -18.69
CA ARG A 161 -2.23 14.36 -17.48
C ARG A 161 -3.04 14.92 -16.32
N THR A 162 -3.44 14.07 -15.38
CA THR A 162 -4.14 14.50 -14.15
C THR A 162 -3.26 15.38 -13.26
N ARG A 163 -1.93 15.29 -13.43
CA ARG A 163 -0.95 16.13 -12.75
C ARG A 163 -0.58 17.32 -13.63
N GLN A 164 -0.88 18.53 -13.16
CA GLN A 164 -0.37 19.76 -13.75
C GLN A 164 1.03 20.06 -13.19
N ILE A 165 2.00 20.28 -14.08
CA ILE A 165 3.30 20.84 -13.70
C ILE A 165 3.09 22.35 -13.59
N GLN A 166 3.14 22.88 -12.37
CA GLN A 166 3.18 24.32 -12.17
C GLN A 166 4.63 24.77 -12.32
N VAL A 167 4.87 25.65 -13.30
CA VAL A 167 6.16 26.33 -13.43
C VAL A 167 6.18 27.43 -12.36
N ILE A 168 7.17 27.38 -11.49
CA ILE A 168 7.41 28.44 -10.52
C ILE A 168 8.07 29.58 -11.28
N ASP A 169 7.32 30.64 -11.59
CA ASP A 169 7.80 31.83 -12.30
C ASP A 169 8.61 32.78 -11.37
N ASP A 170 8.59 32.52 -10.06
CA ASP A 170 9.34 33.32 -9.08
C ASP A 170 10.83 32.94 -9.07
N ASN A 171 11.61 33.63 -9.91
CA ASN A 171 13.08 33.54 -9.94
C ASN A 171 13.77 34.24 -8.76
N ARG A 172 13.04 34.72 -7.74
CA ARG A 172 13.66 35.24 -6.52
C ARG A 172 14.32 34.08 -5.78
N GLY A 173 15.62 34.20 -5.54
CA GLY A 173 16.50 33.13 -5.02
C GLY A 173 16.13 32.54 -3.64
N MET A 174 14.98 32.87 -3.06
CA MET A 174 14.42 32.19 -1.89
C MET A 174 13.71 30.87 -2.24
N HIS A 175 13.02 30.77 -3.40
CA HIS A 175 12.32 29.55 -3.83
C HIS A 175 13.23 28.54 -4.56
N MET A 176 14.39 29.00 -5.05
CA MET A 176 15.37 28.18 -5.79
C MET A 176 16.51 27.65 -4.91
N ARG A 177 16.54 27.99 -3.61
CA ARG A 177 17.50 27.41 -2.67
C ARG A 177 16.97 26.05 -2.20
N PRO A 178 17.82 25.00 -2.13
CA PRO A 178 17.43 23.75 -1.48
C PRO A 178 16.96 24.07 -0.07
N MET A 179 15.76 23.59 0.30
CA MET A 179 15.18 23.78 1.63
C MET A 179 16.20 23.37 2.70
N PRO A 180 16.70 24.30 3.53
CA PRO A 180 17.63 23.95 4.60
C PRO A 180 16.93 23.04 5.61
N GLY A 181 17.37 21.78 5.71
CA GLY A 181 16.91 20.81 6.72
C GLY A 181 16.34 19.48 6.20
N MET A 182 16.24 19.24 4.89
CA MET A 182 15.65 18.01 4.35
C MET A 182 16.69 17.02 3.80
N LEU A 183 17.71 16.70 4.59
CA LEU A 183 18.70 15.65 4.28
C LEU A 183 18.63 14.43 5.23
N GLY A 184 17.46 14.15 5.81
CA GLY A 184 17.37 13.06 6.81
C GLY A 184 15.99 12.45 7.11
N LEU A 185 14.95 12.65 6.29
CA LEU A 185 13.59 12.16 6.58
C LEU A 185 13.08 11.11 5.59
N ILE A 186 13.88 10.12 5.25
CA ILE A 186 13.38 8.88 4.63
C ILE A 186 13.87 7.68 5.42
N SER A 187 13.24 7.44 6.57
CA SER A 187 13.15 6.11 7.14
C SER A 187 11.73 5.95 7.68
N SER A 188 10.97 5.13 6.97
CA SER A 188 9.65 4.66 7.37
C SER A 188 9.77 3.80 8.61
N ASN A 189 9.20 4.25 9.73
CA ASN A 189 8.46 3.37 10.63
C ASN A 189 7.48 4.16 11.50
N SER A 190 6.26 3.64 11.51
CA SER A 190 5.06 4.12 12.14
C SER A 190 5.11 3.96 13.67
N LYS A 191 4.75 5.03 14.40
CA LYS A 191 3.79 5.05 15.53
C LYS A 191 3.78 6.43 16.18
N GLU A 192 2.74 7.19 15.81
CA GLU A 192 1.85 7.89 16.73
C GLU A 192 2.50 8.63 17.93
N LYS A 193 2.67 9.95 17.77
CA LYS A 193 2.37 10.97 18.80
C LYS A 193 2.50 12.37 18.20
N ARG A 194 1.38 13.12 18.22
CA ARG A 194 1.33 14.56 17.91
C ARG A 194 2.46 15.29 18.64
N LYS A 195 3.31 16.01 17.88
CA LYS A 195 4.17 17.07 18.40
C LYS A 195 3.79 18.40 17.73
N PRO A 196 3.72 19.49 18.51
CA PRO A 196 3.50 20.83 17.98
C PRO A 196 4.73 21.31 17.19
N GLN A 197 4.48 22.30 16.32
CA GLN A 197 5.46 22.89 15.40
C GLN A 197 6.77 23.33 16.08
N PRO A 198 7.91 23.28 15.36
CA PRO A 198 9.18 23.77 15.87
C PRO A 198 9.12 25.31 15.94
N VAL A 199 9.01 25.83 17.15
CA VAL A 199 9.27 27.24 17.44
C VAL A 199 10.75 27.48 17.17
N LYS A 200 11.00 28.46 16.30
CA LYS A 200 12.32 29.01 15.95
C LYS A 200 13.18 29.12 17.21
N GLN A 201 14.34 28.46 17.22
CA GLN A 201 15.38 28.72 18.22
C GLN A 201 15.89 30.14 17.97
N THR A 202 15.34 31.09 18.71
CA THR A 202 16.03 32.35 18.99
C THR A 202 17.24 32.00 19.83
N GLU A 203 18.42 31.95 19.20
CA GLU A 203 19.71 32.03 19.89
C GLU A 203 19.80 33.41 20.57
N VAL A 204 19.08 33.57 21.69
CA VAL A 204 19.35 34.67 22.60
C VAL A 204 20.60 34.24 23.35
N LYS A 205 21.68 35.00 23.20
CA LYS A 205 22.80 34.97 24.14
C LYS A 205 22.23 35.13 25.55
N ARG A 206 22.06 34.01 26.25
CA ARG A 206 21.58 33.96 27.63
C ARG A 206 22.70 34.49 28.51
N THR A 207 22.65 35.78 28.82
CA THR A 207 23.54 36.40 29.79
C THR A 207 23.31 35.71 31.14
N ARG A 208 24.39 35.20 31.75
CA ARG A 208 24.35 34.62 33.10
C ARG A 208 23.86 35.71 34.05
N ARG A 209 22.77 35.46 34.77
CA ARG A 209 22.35 36.37 35.85
C ARG A 209 23.32 36.27 37.02
N ASP A 210 23.35 37.33 37.82
CA ASP A 210 24.13 37.33 39.05
C ASP A 210 23.64 36.23 40.00
N ARG A 211 24.57 35.64 40.75
CA ARG A 211 24.29 34.47 41.58
C ARG A 211 23.27 34.79 42.67
N GLY A 212 23.39 35.93 43.35
CA GLY A 212 22.48 36.32 44.44
C GLY A 212 21.05 36.49 43.96
N GLU A 213 20.85 37.15 42.81
CA GLU A 213 19.50 37.34 42.24
C GLU A 213 18.82 36.01 41.85
N LEU A 214 19.61 35.02 41.40
CA LEU A 214 19.06 33.72 41.04
C LEU A 214 18.65 32.90 42.27
N GLU A 215 19.36 33.04 43.39
CA GLU A 215 19.00 32.41 44.66
C GLU A 215 17.64 32.93 45.18
N ASP A 216 17.41 34.24 45.14
CA ASP A 216 16.12 34.84 45.51
C ASP A 216 14.96 34.35 44.62
N ILE A 217 15.21 34.25 43.31
CA ILE A 217 14.24 33.70 42.36
C ILE A 217 13.97 32.22 42.64
N MET A 218 14.99 31.43 43.00
CA MET A 218 14.82 30.03 43.37
C MET A 218 13.92 29.90 44.60
N PHE A 219 14.17 30.67 45.67
CA PHE A 219 13.32 30.62 46.87
C PHE A 219 11.85 30.93 46.54
N LYS A 220 11.60 31.95 45.73
CA LYS A 220 10.24 32.30 45.26
C LYS A 220 9.60 31.19 44.41
N LEU A 221 10.37 30.47 43.60
CA LEU A 221 9.86 29.34 42.83
C LEU A 221 9.47 28.17 43.76
N PHE A 222 10.27 27.88 44.78
CA PHE A 222 10.00 26.81 45.74
C PHE A 222 8.86 27.12 46.71
N GLU A 223 8.52 28.40 46.94
CA GLU A 223 7.26 28.79 47.59
C GLU A 223 6.04 28.36 46.78
N ARG A 224 6.12 28.42 45.44
CA ARG A 224 4.99 28.05 44.55
C ARG A 224 4.73 26.55 44.52
N GLN A 225 5.78 25.73 44.57
CA GLN A 225 5.67 24.28 44.73
C GLN A 225 6.96 23.70 45.37
N PRO A 226 6.83 22.69 46.25
CA PRO A 226 7.96 22.18 47.02
C PRO A 226 9.00 21.41 46.20
N ASN A 227 8.63 20.94 45.00
CA ASN A 227 9.45 20.07 44.16
C ASN A 227 9.48 20.61 42.72
N TRP A 228 10.66 20.77 42.15
CA TRP A 228 10.85 21.29 40.79
C TRP A 228 11.73 20.38 39.94
N ALA A 229 11.36 20.14 38.68
CA ALA A 229 12.24 19.44 37.74
C ALA A 229 13.25 20.40 37.09
N LEU A 230 14.47 19.91 36.81
CA LEU A 230 15.53 20.75 36.18
C LEU A 230 15.06 21.44 34.90
N LYS A 231 14.30 20.73 34.05
CA LYS A 231 13.79 21.28 32.79
C LYS A 231 12.85 22.46 33.02
N GLN A 232 12.05 22.43 34.08
CA GLN A 232 11.14 23.51 34.42
C GLN A 232 11.91 24.72 34.97
N LEU A 233 12.92 24.49 35.82
CA LEU A 233 13.77 25.58 36.33
C LEU A 233 14.55 26.29 35.21
N VAL A 234 15.04 25.54 34.21
CA VAL A 234 15.69 26.10 33.01
C VAL A 234 14.72 26.97 32.20
N GLN A 235 13.44 26.60 32.15
CA GLN A 235 12.43 27.35 31.42
C GLN A 235 11.96 28.60 32.18
N GLU A 236 11.77 28.50 33.49
CA GLU A 236 11.29 29.61 34.33
C GLU A 236 12.36 30.69 34.54
N THR A 237 13.64 30.31 34.57
CA THR A 237 14.75 31.26 34.81
C THR A 237 15.51 31.68 33.56
N ASP A 238 15.28 30.99 32.44
CA ASP A 238 16.04 31.12 31.19
C ASP A 238 17.57 30.98 31.37
N GLN A 239 18.03 30.35 32.46
CA GLN A 239 19.45 30.14 32.73
C GLN A 239 19.95 28.80 32.16
N PRO A 240 21.22 28.72 31.73
CA PRO A 240 21.79 27.46 31.24
C PRO A 240 21.78 26.39 32.34
N ALA A 241 21.42 25.17 31.97
CA ALA A 241 21.26 24.04 32.91
C ALA A 241 22.51 23.75 33.74
N GLN A 242 23.70 24.07 33.21
CA GLN A 242 24.95 23.89 33.94
C GLN A 242 25.08 24.86 35.12
N PHE A 243 24.74 26.13 34.93
CA PHE A 243 24.79 27.16 35.97
C PHE A 243 23.73 26.92 37.04
N LEU A 244 22.53 26.52 36.63
CA LEU A 244 21.47 26.13 37.57
C LEU A 244 21.89 24.94 38.45
N LYS A 245 22.61 23.96 37.92
CA LYS A 245 23.09 22.82 38.70
C LYS A 245 24.09 23.21 39.78
N GLU A 246 24.92 24.23 39.55
CA GLU A 246 25.87 24.73 40.55
C GLU A 246 25.12 25.29 41.76
N ILE A 247 24.12 26.14 41.52
CA ILE A 247 23.29 26.75 42.57
C ILE A 247 22.37 25.72 43.24
N LEU A 248 21.76 24.81 42.47
CA LEU A 248 20.93 23.74 43.01
C LEU A 248 21.72 22.76 43.88
N ASN A 249 23.02 22.56 43.61
CA ASN A 249 23.86 21.70 44.45
C ASN A 249 24.10 22.30 45.84
N GLU A 250 24.08 23.64 45.96
CA GLU A 250 24.27 24.34 47.22
C GLU A 250 22.97 24.43 48.02
N LEU A 251 21.86 24.78 47.36
CA LEU A 251 20.58 25.09 48.01
C LEU A 251 19.61 23.90 48.11
N CYS A 252 19.67 22.94 47.19
CA CYS A 252 18.67 21.89 47.04
C CYS A 252 19.22 20.47 47.26
N VAL A 253 18.31 19.54 47.53
CA VAL A 253 18.53 18.10 47.52
C VAL A 253 17.90 17.52 46.26
N TYR A 254 18.64 16.65 45.56
CA TYR A 254 18.13 15.96 44.37
C TYR A 254 17.50 14.61 44.74
N ASN A 255 16.20 14.48 44.47
CA ASN A 255 15.43 13.28 44.76
C ASN A 255 15.70 12.18 43.72
N LYS A 256 16.51 11.19 44.09
CA LYS A 256 16.91 10.08 43.20
C LYS A 256 15.90 8.93 43.13
N ARG A 257 14.95 8.83 44.07
CA ARG A 257 14.00 7.71 44.20
C ARG A 257 12.63 8.19 44.72
N GLY A 258 11.59 7.38 44.51
CA GLY A 258 10.21 7.65 44.97
C GLY A 258 9.36 8.43 43.96
N SER A 259 8.15 8.82 44.35
CA SER A 259 7.18 9.54 43.49
C SER A 259 7.70 10.89 42.97
N ASN A 260 8.69 11.47 43.66
CA ASN A 260 9.33 12.74 43.31
C ASN A 260 10.69 12.55 42.63
N GLN A 261 10.97 11.36 42.07
CA GLN A 261 12.22 11.07 41.37
C GLN A 261 12.46 12.10 40.25
N GLY A 262 13.68 12.65 40.22
CA GLY A 262 14.10 13.59 39.18
C GLY A 262 13.77 15.05 39.49
N THR A 263 13.26 15.34 40.69
CA THR A 263 12.99 16.70 41.18
C THR A 263 14.04 17.17 42.19
N TYR A 264 14.16 18.49 42.32
CA TYR A 264 14.93 19.17 43.35
C TYR A 264 13.97 19.70 44.41
N GLU A 265 14.39 19.67 45.66
CA GLU A 265 13.70 20.26 46.81
C GLU A 265 14.68 21.10 47.61
N LEU A 266 14.27 22.23 48.17
CA LEU A 266 15.15 23.00 49.06
C LEU A 266 15.59 22.16 50.26
N LYS A 267 16.86 22.33 50.67
CA LYS A 267 17.33 21.74 51.93
C LYS A 267 16.43 22.21 53.09
N PRO A 268 16.16 21.34 54.08
CA PRO A 268 15.27 21.65 55.19
C PRO A 268 15.75 22.85 56.02
N GLU A 269 17.05 23.15 55.99
CA GLU A 269 17.69 24.30 56.64
C GLU A 269 17.16 25.65 56.10
N TYR A 270 16.88 25.74 54.79
CA TYR A 270 16.38 26.97 54.16
C TYR A 270 14.85 27.05 54.09
N LYS A 271 14.13 26.00 54.50
CA LYS A 271 12.66 26.04 54.57
C LYS A 271 12.14 26.88 55.75
N LYS A 272 12.99 27.28 56.69
CA LYS A 272 12.62 27.97 57.93
C LYS A 272 13.01 29.44 58.02
N SER A 273 13.72 30.00 57.04
CA SER A 273 14.14 31.41 57.02
C SER A 273 13.08 32.33 56.41
N ALA A 274 11.81 32.14 56.79
CA ALA A 274 10.72 33.08 56.54
C ALA A 274 10.04 33.42 57.87
N VAL A 275 10.84 33.84 58.85
CA VAL A 275 10.36 34.58 60.02
C VAL A 275 11.32 35.74 60.23
N PRO A 276 10.86 37.00 60.19
CA PRO A 276 11.69 38.15 60.48
C PRO A 276 12.05 38.16 61.98
N GLU A 277 13.33 38.22 62.29
CA GLU A 277 13.82 38.56 63.63
C GLU A 277 13.43 40.02 63.93
N PRO A 278 12.67 40.31 65.01
CA PRO A 278 12.45 41.67 65.47
C PRO A 278 13.71 42.18 66.19
N GLY A 279 14.13 43.40 65.86
CA GLY A 279 15.39 43.97 66.32
C GLY A 279 15.52 44.22 67.83
N ALA A 280 16.78 44.22 68.26
CA ALA A 280 17.38 44.93 69.39
C ALA A 280 18.90 44.91 69.12
N GLU A 281 19.71 45.96 69.19
CA GLU A 281 19.60 47.33 69.67
C GLU A 281 20.71 48.13 68.96
#